data_AF-A0A7C1BSY2-F1
#
_entry.id   AF-A0A7C1BSY2-F1
#
_cell.length_a   1.000
_cell.length_b   1.000
_cell.length_c   1.000
_cell.angle_alpha   90.00
_cell.angle_beta   90.00
_cell.angle_gamma   90.00
#
_symmetry.space_group_name_H-M   'P 1'
#
loop_
_entity.id
_entity.type
_entity.pdbx_description
1 polymer ?
#
loop_
_entity_poly.entity_id
_entity_poly.type
_entity_poly.pdbx_seq_one_letter_code
_entity_poly.pdbx_strand_id
1 'polypeptide(L)'
;MVKVVEIADMKWAVGNGNVLITYALGSCIGVVLYDPVEMVGAMLHSMLPLSRSDPDKARKNPYMYTDTGVELLLRKVFDLGATRKNLVAKVA
;
A
#
# COMPACT_ATOMS: atom_id res chain seq x y z
N MET A 1 -11.94 -8.72 9.07
CA MET A 1 -12.39 -9.01 7.68
C MET A 1 -11.16 -9.26 6.80
N VAL A 2 -11.22 -10.20 5.85
CA VAL A 2 -10.15 -10.43 4.87
C VAL A 2 -10.39 -9.55 3.64
N LYS A 3 -9.37 -8.81 3.18
CA LYS A 3 -9.41 -8.05 1.94
C LYS A 3 -8.23 -8.47 1.06
N VAL A 4 -8.54 -8.89 -0.17
CA VAL A 4 -7.52 -9.21 -1.17
C VAL A 4 -7.06 -7.92 -1.84
N VAL A 5 -5.76 -7.64 -1.88
CA VAL A 5 -5.14 -6.54 -2.62
C VAL A 5 -4.73 -7.08 -3.98
N GLU A 6 -5.36 -6.56 -5.03
CA GLU A 6 -5.11 -7.00 -6.40
C GLU A 6 -3.81 -6.36 -6.94
N ILE A 7 -3.37 -6.79 -8.12
CA ILE A 7 -2.20 -6.18 -8.76
C ILE A 7 -2.54 -4.74 -9.20
N ALA A 8 -1.65 -3.79 -8.94
CA ALA A 8 -1.88 -2.35 -9.12
C ALA A 8 -3.09 -1.84 -8.31
N ASP A 9 -3.20 -2.30 -7.06
CA ASP A 9 -4.22 -1.91 -6.09
C ASP A 9 -3.58 -1.57 -4.74
N MET A 10 -4.35 -0.87 -3.91
CA MET A 10 -4.01 -0.57 -2.52
C MET A 10 -5.26 -0.70 -1.65
N LYS A 11 -5.15 -1.45 -0.56
CA LYS A 11 -6.21 -1.51 0.47
C LYS A 11 -5.67 -1.22 1.85
N TRP A 12 -6.59 -0.85 2.73
CA TRP A 12 -6.32 -0.54 4.12
C TRP A 12 -7.39 -1.13 5.04
N ALA A 13 -7.04 -1.22 6.31
CA ALA A 13 -7.93 -1.61 7.39
C ALA A 13 -7.56 -0.88 8.68
N VAL A 14 -8.55 -0.70 9.55
CA VAL A 14 -8.40 -0.11 10.87
C VAL A 14 -9.01 -1.06 11.90
N GLY A 15 -8.33 -1.23 13.03
CA GLY A 15 -8.77 -2.09 14.12
C GLY A 15 -8.44 -3.57 13.92
N ASN A 16 -8.74 -4.35 14.95
CA ASN A 16 -8.36 -5.75 15.07
C ASN A 16 -9.15 -6.70 14.14
N GLY A 17 -8.58 -7.89 13.91
CA GLY A 17 -9.24 -8.97 13.16
C GLY A 17 -9.30 -8.74 11.64
N ASN A 18 -8.52 -7.79 11.11
CA ASN A 18 -8.40 -7.54 9.68
C ASN A 18 -7.16 -8.22 9.09
N VAL A 19 -7.31 -8.73 7.87
CA VAL A 19 -6.23 -9.35 7.11
C VAL A 19 -6.21 -8.72 5.73
N LEU A 20 -5.07 -8.14 5.36
CA LEU A 20 -4.77 -7.72 3.99
C LEU A 20 -3.89 -8.81 3.37
N ILE A 21 -4.30 -9.33 2.23
CA ILE A 21 -3.58 -10.40 1.55
C ILE A 21 -3.43 -10.05 0.07
N THR A 22 -2.26 -10.33 -0.50
CA THR A 22 -2.07 -10.29 -1.95
C THR A 22 -1.51 -11.63 -2.39
N TYR A 23 -1.81 -12.01 -3.62
CA TYR A 23 -1.32 -13.23 -4.25
C TYR A 23 -0.41 -12.88 -5.43
N ALA A 24 0.34 -13.87 -5.93
CA ALA A 24 1.13 -13.76 -7.15
C ALA A 24 2.13 -12.59 -7.20
N LEU A 25 2.85 -12.34 -6.10
CA LEU A 25 4.03 -11.46 -6.08
C LEU A 25 5.19 -12.13 -6.83
N GLY A 26 5.23 -11.94 -8.15
CA GLY A 26 6.33 -12.37 -9.02
C GLY A 26 7.44 -11.32 -9.06
N SER A 27 7.53 -10.56 -10.16
CA SER A 27 8.41 -9.39 -10.27
C SER A 27 7.83 -8.11 -9.65
N CYS A 28 6.57 -8.16 -9.21
CA CYS A 28 5.89 -7.06 -8.54
C CYS A 28 6.39 -6.91 -7.10
N ILE A 29 6.05 -5.80 -6.45
CA ILE A 29 6.45 -5.52 -5.07
C ILE A 29 5.22 -5.27 -4.20
N GLY A 30 5.21 -5.92 -3.04
CA GLY A 30 4.23 -5.72 -1.98
C GLY A 30 4.81 -4.82 -0.89
N VAL A 31 4.22 -3.65 -0.66
CA VAL A 31 4.63 -2.73 0.41
C VAL A 31 3.53 -2.66 1.46
N VAL A 32 3.89 -2.89 2.72
CA VAL A 32 2.96 -2.87 3.85
C VAL A 32 3.41 -1.83 4.87
N LEU A 33 2.46 -1.00 5.32
CA LEU A 33 2.63 -0.10 6.45
C LEU A 33 1.65 -0.47 7.56
N TYR A 34 2.11 -0.48 8.80
CA TYR A 34 1.29 -0.78 9.97
C TYR A 34 1.67 0.07 11.18
N ASP A 35 0.69 0.72 11.81
CA ASP A 35 0.82 1.34 13.12
C ASP A 35 0.12 0.44 14.16
N PRO A 36 0.87 -0.17 15.10
CA PRO A 36 0.30 -1.07 16.11
C PRO A 36 -0.47 -0.34 17.22
N VAL A 37 -0.26 0.96 17.41
CA VAL A 37 -0.93 1.75 18.46
C VAL A 37 -2.32 2.15 17.97
N GLU A 38 -2.39 2.73 16.77
CA GLU A 38 -3.65 3.15 16.15
C GLU A 38 -4.37 1.98 15.42
N MET A 39 -3.70 0.82 15.33
CA MET A 39 -4.18 -0.37 14.62
C MET A 39 -4.56 -0.08 13.16
N VAL A 40 -3.78 0.77 12.50
CA VAL A 40 -3.97 1.15 11.09
C VAL A 40 -3.00 0.37 10.23
N GLY A 41 -3.50 -0.37 9.26
CA GLY A 41 -2.68 -1.12 8.30
C GLY A 41 -3.08 -0.84 6.86
N ALA A 42 -2.10 -0.77 5.97
CA ALA A 42 -2.32 -0.67 4.53
C ALA A 42 -1.29 -1.49 3.74
N MET A 43 -1.70 -1.98 2.58
CA MET A 43 -0.89 -2.78 1.67
C MET A 43 -1.06 -2.27 0.25
N LEU A 44 0.05 -2.11 -0.45
CA LEU A 44 0.18 -1.75 -1.86
C LEU A 44 0.77 -2.94 -2.62
N HIS A 45 0.22 -3.25 -3.80
CA HIS A 45 0.83 -4.16 -4.76
C HIS A 45 1.14 -3.41 -6.05
N SER A 46 2.40 -2.98 -6.21
CA SER A 46 2.85 -2.21 -7.40
C SER A 46 3.57 -3.09 -8.41
N MET A 47 3.47 -2.74 -9.70
CA MET A 47 4.06 -3.49 -10.83
C MET A 47 5.31 -2.83 -11.40
N LEU A 48 5.40 -1.50 -11.33
CA LEU A 48 6.40 -0.69 -12.04
C LEU A 48 7.12 0.24 -11.06
N PRO A 49 8.40 0.58 -11.29
CA PRO A 49 9.17 1.34 -10.31
C PRO A 49 8.85 2.85 -10.32
N LEU A 50 8.64 3.45 -11.50
CA LEU A 50 8.63 4.90 -11.67
C LEU A 50 7.50 5.37 -12.61
N SER A 51 6.62 6.22 -12.09
CA SER A 51 5.48 6.84 -12.79
C SER A 51 5.86 7.66 -14.02
N ARG A 52 7.05 8.29 -14.01
CA ARG A 52 7.56 9.08 -15.15
C ARG A 52 7.74 8.29 -16.44
N SER A 53 7.77 6.95 -16.37
CA SER A 53 7.87 6.10 -17.55
C SER A 53 6.62 6.18 -18.44
N ASP A 54 5.45 6.41 -17.85
CA ASP A 54 4.18 6.64 -18.55
C ASP A 54 3.25 7.48 -17.65
N PRO A 55 3.34 8.81 -17.74
CA PRO A 55 2.58 9.72 -16.89
C PRO A 55 1.07 9.61 -17.05
N ASP A 56 0.57 9.28 -18.24
CA ASP A 56 -0.87 9.12 -18.50
C ASP A 56 -1.42 7.89 -17.80
N LYS A 57 -0.68 6.78 -17.84
CA LYS A 57 -1.05 5.56 -17.14
C LYS A 57 -0.95 5.73 -15.62
N ALA A 58 0.08 6.43 -15.13
CA ALA A 58 0.21 6.75 -13.71
C ALA A 58 -0.95 7.62 -13.19
N ARG A 59 -1.43 8.59 -13.98
CA ARG A 59 -2.63 9.37 -13.65
C ARG A 59 -3.89 8.51 -13.55
N LYS A 60 -4.03 7.50 -14.42
CA LYS A 60 -5.19 6.59 -14.42
C LYS A 60 -5.15 5.60 -13.27
N ASN A 61 -3.98 5.06 -12.96
CA ASN A 61 -3.79 4.16 -11.82
C ASN A 61 -2.41 4.38 -11.16
N PRO A 62 -2.34 5.20 -10.10
CA PRO A 62 -1.09 5.47 -9.41
C PRO A 62 -0.56 4.29 -8.59
N TYR A 63 -1.40 3.29 -8.27
CA TYR A 63 -0.97 2.10 -7.53
C TYR A 63 -0.16 1.13 -8.39
N MET A 64 -0.18 1.31 -9.71
CA MET A 64 0.68 0.56 -10.62
C MET A 64 2.16 0.86 -10.39
N TYR A 65 2.50 2.05 -9.89
CA TYR A 65 3.88 2.51 -9.74
C TYR A 65 4.30 2.64 -8.28
N THR A 66 5.51 2.22 -7.94
CA THR A 66 6.02 2.22 -6.57
C THR A 66 6.19 3.64 -6.02
N ASP A 67 6.70 4.58 -6.81
CA ASP A 67 6.89 5.98 -6.38
C ASP A 67 5.57 6.65 -5.98
N THR A 68 4.56 6.63 -6.85
CA THR A 68 3.25 7.22 -6.55
C THR A 68 2.45 6.37 -5.55
N GLY A 69 2.56 5.05 -5.63
CA GLY A 69 1.86 4.14 -4.74
C GLY A 69 2.31 4.27 -3.29
N VAL A 70 3.62 4.35 -3.04
CA VAL A 70 4.16 4.50 -1.67
C VAL A 70 3.80 5.87 -1.09
N GLU A 71 3.80 6.92 -1.90
CA GLU A 71 3.34 8.24 -1.45
C GLU A 71 1.87 8.20 -1.00
N LEU A 72 1.00 7.60 -1.80
CA LEU A 72 -0.42 7.45 -1.47
C LEU A 72 -0.65 6.53 -0.28
N LEU A 73 0.16 5.47 -0.14
CA LEU A 73 0.12 4.55 1.00
C LEU A 73 0.42 5.28 2.32
N LEU A 74 1.46 6.11 2.33
CA LEU A 74 1.84 6.94 3.49
C LEU A 74 0.74 7.96 3.83
N ARG A 75 0.27 8.71 2.83
CA ARG A 75 -0.85 9.65 3.02
C ARG A 75 -2.05 8.94 3.63
N LYS A 76 -2.38 7.75 3.10
CA LYS A 76 -3.55 6.99 3.55
C LYS A 76 -3.46 6.56 5.01
N VAL A 77 -2.31 6.05 5.47
CA VAL A 77 -2.18 5.64 6.88
C VAL A 77 -2.17 6.84 7.82
N PHE A 78 -1.58 7.97 7.42
CA PHE A 78 -1.60 9.20 8.22
C PHE A 78 -3.00 9.81 8.30
N ASP A 79 -3.76 9.82 7.20
CA ASP A 79 -5.16 10.27 7.19
C ASP A 79 -6.07 9.41 8.11
N LEU A 80 -5.65 8.17 8.39
CA LEU A 80 -6.34 7.24 9.29
C LEU A 80 -5.84 7.33 10.74
N GLY A 81 -4.91 8.24 11.04
CA GLY A 81 -4.43 8.52 12.40
C GLY A 81 -3.06 7.92 12.74
N ALA A 82 -2.47 7.10 11.86
CA ALA A 82 -1.15 6.52 12.11
C ALA A 82 -0.10 7.62 12.37
N THR A 83 0.90 7.32 13.19
CA THR A 83 1.99 8.26 13.47
C THR A 83 3.32 7.71 12.99
N ARG A 84 4.17 8.60 12.44
CA ARG A 84 5.47 8.23 11.87
C ARG A 84 6.36 7.43 12.82
N LYS A 85 6.30 7.74 14.13
CA LYS A 85 7.10 7.09 15.17
C LYS A 85 6.72 5.62 15.40
N ASN A 86 5.47 5.25 15.10
CA ASN A 86 4.94 3.91 15.35
C ASN A 86 4.93 3.05 14.08
N LEU A 87 5.08 3.67 12.91
CA LEU A 87 4.96 2.97 11.63
C LEU A 87 6.03 1.90 11.46
N VAL A 88 5.57 0.68 11.22
CA VAL A 88 6.36 -0.46 10.78
C VAL A 88 6.15 -0.62 9.27
N ALA A 89 7.26 -0.66 8.52
CA ALA A 89 7.24 -0.96 7.10
C ALA A 89 7.78 -2.37 6.83
N LYS A 90 7.13 -3.11 5.93
CA LYS A 90 7.60 -4.40 5.42
C LYS A 90 7.44 -4.44 3.91
N VAL A 91 8.39 -5.08 3.23
CA VAL A 91 8.43 -5.20 1.77
C VAL A 91 8.72 -6.66 1.41
N ALA A 92 8.08 -7.15 0.35
CA ALA A 92 8.29 -8.47 -0.25
C ALA A 92 8.23 -8.39 -1.78
#